data_AF-A0A3C1CCC5-F1
#
_entry.id   AF-A0A3C1CCC5-F1
#
_cell.length_a   1.000
_cell.length_b   1.000
_cell.length_c   1.000
_cell.angle_alpha   90.00
_cell.angle_beta   90.00
_cell.angle_gamma   90.00
#
_symmetry.space_group_name_H-M   'P 1'
#
loop_
_entity.id
_entity.type
_entity.pdbx_description
1 polymer ?
#
loop_
_entity_poly.entity_id
_entity_poly.type
_entity_poly.pdbx_seq_one_letter_code
_entity_poly.pdbx_strand_id
1 'polypeptide(L)'
;MYKCNFCQKEYGSISTLNCHKKSAKFCIQIQKELNSKLDEGKDLKCEYCNKTFGQPLTLNRHLNICKHKKQVTIDEEKKDYETRLIEKEKELKEKDQIIQQYKDEIASLKSQLENSKYLHQKEIELLKQHSSHPVTNNNQVNQVNTVNINIKLQELPIINNFMDDLIQNDLPSLEKSLWSNSQTSFINVMGGKLVRYMYFTDKSRGNVIYKKLIDKTPQIMKATINNFIMTTMNSPKLLDHINNFKETKTEDTDDEDYGERYVTLTCIQTIITTIVKDNKLNRNFFDPIKKYLNDNGILHKENVLLLSDIEEMD
;
A
#
# COMPACT_ATOMS: atom_id res chain seq x y z
N MET A 1 24.82 -51.76 -39.78
CA MET A 1 25.92 -52.05 -38.82
C MET A 1 26.47 -50.74 -38.30
N TYR A 2 26.84 -50.67 -37.03
CA TYR A 2 27.36 -49.46 -36.37
C TYR A 2 28.82 -49.66 -35.95
N LYS A 3 29.72 -48.75 -36.34
CA LYS A 3 31.17 -48.88 -36.09
C LYS A 3 31.61 -47.96 -34.95
N CYS A 4 32.52 -48.44 -34.09
CA CYS A 4 33.10 -47.64 -33.02
C CYS A 4 34.25 -46.78 -33.54
N ASN A 5 34.13 -45.46 -33.39
CA ASN A 5 35.14 -44.50 -33.85
C ASN A 5 36.51 -44.64 -33.16
N PHE A 6 36.57 -45.33 -32.00
CA PHE A 6 37.80 -45.47 -31.20
C PHE A 6 38.56 -46.77 -31.50
N CYS A 7 37.86 -47.90 -31.62
CA CYS A 7 38.49 -49.22 -31.83
C CYS A 7 38.13 -49.87 -33.18
N GLN A 8 37.33 -49.20 -33.99
CA GLN A 8 36.89 -49.65 -35.32
C GLN A 8 36.12 -50.98 -35.36
N LYS A 9 35.66 -51.50 -34.20
CA LYS A 9 34.78 -52.68 -34.14
C LYS A 9 33.36 -52.35 -34.57
N GLU A 10 32.69 -53.32 -35.20
CA GLU A 10 31.32 -53.22 -35.68
C GLU A 10 30.33 -53.91 -34.75
N TYR A 11 29.13 -53.33 -34.65
CA TYR A 11 28.06 -53.73 -33.76
C TYR A 11 26.75 -53.84 -34.53
N GLY A 12 25.93 -54.84 -34.17
CA GLY A 12 24.61 -55.06 -34.76
C GLY A 12 23.58 -53.98 -34.39
N SER A 13 23.79 -53.25 -33.28
CA SER A 13 22.85 -52.24 -32.78
C SER A 13 23.57 -51.01 -32.22
N ILE A 14 22.86 -49.89 -32.15
CA ILE A 14 23.39 -48.66 -31.54
C ILE A 14 23.51 -48.77 -30.01
N SER A 15 22.62 -49.52 -29.36
CA SER A 15 22.64 -49.77 -27.92
C SER A 15 23.91 -50.52 -27.50
N THR A 16 24.28 -51.56 -28.25
CA THR A 16 25.52 -52.30 -28.00
C THR A 16 26.77 -51.46 -28.30
N LEU A 17 26.75 -50.62 -29.33
CA LEU A 17 27.81 -49.64 -29.57
C LEU A 17 27.94 -48.64 -28.41
N ASN A 18 26.84 -48.12 -27.88
CA ASN A 18 26.86 -47.15 -26.77
C ASN A 18 27.33 -47.79 -25.46
N CYS A 19 26.90 -49.02 -25.18
CA CYS A 19 27.41 -49.78 -24.04
C CYS A 19 28.92 -50.00 -24.18
N HIS A 20 29.38 -50.41 -25.36
CA HIS A 20 30.80 -50.59 -25.66
C HIS A 20 31.61 -49.30 -25.45
N LYS A 21 31.13 -48.14 -25.94
CA LYS A 21 31.79 -46.84 -25.73
C LYS A 21 31.96 -46.48 -24.25
N LYS A 22 31.06 -46.95 -23.37
CA LYS A 22 31.07 -46.66 -21.93
C LYS A 22 31.83 -47.69 -21.09
N SER A 23 31.95 -48.94 -21.54
CA SER A 23 32.52 -50.03 -20.74
C SER A 23 33.86 -50.56 -21.25
N ALA A 24 34.17 -50.41 -22.53
CA ALA A 24 35.40 -50.95 -23.09
C ALA A 24 36.63 -50.12 -22.68
N LYS A 25 37.48 -50.69 -21.82
CA LYS A 25 38.70 -50.07 -21.27
C LYS A 25 39.55 -49.35 -22.32
N PHE A 26 39.75 -49.96 -23.49
CA PHE A 26 40.53 -49.38 -24.58
C PHE A 26 39.89 -48.11 -25.18
N CYS A 27 38.58 -48.12 -25.42
CA CYS A 27 37.87 -46.95 -25.95
C CYS A 27 37.80 -45.81 -24.93
N ILE A 28 37.66 -46.12 -23.64
CA ILE A 28 37.69 -45.13 -22.57
C ILE A 28 39.06 -44.45 -22.49
N GLN A 29 40.15 -45.20 -22.70
CA GLN A 29 41.51 -44.66 -22.68
C GLN A 29 41.76 -43.69 -23.84
N ILE A 30 41.36 -44.06 -25.06
CA ILE A 30 41.44 -43.17 -26.23
C ILE A 30 40.57 -41.91 -26.04
N GLN A 31 39.37 -42.06 -25.47
CA GLN A 31 38.53 -40.90 -25.13
C GLN A 31 39.23 -39.95 -24.14
N LYS A 32 39.90 -40.50 -23.11
CA LYS A 32 40.64 -39.68 -22.14
C LYS A 32 41.82 -38.96 -22.78
N GLU A 33 42.57 -39.62 -23.66
CA GLU A 33 43.72 -39.04 -24.37
C GLU A 33 43.30 -37.96 -25.40
N LEU A 34 42.16 -38.15 -26.08
CA LEU A 34 41.61 -37.15 -26.99
C LEU A 34 41.06 -35.95 -26.24
N ASN A 35 40.34 -36.18 -25.13
CA ASN A 35 39.80 -35.10 -24.31
C ASN A 35 40.91 -34.33 -23.58
N SER A 36 41.99 -35.00 -23.14
CA SER A 36 43.11 -34.31 -22.50
C SER A 36 43.83 -33.37 -23.47
N LYS A 37 44.00 -33.76 -24.74
CA LYS A 37 44.63 -32.91 -25.77
C LYS A 37 43.78 -31.71 -26.18
N LEU A 38 42.46 -31.74 -25.96
CA LEU A 38 41.56 -30.62 -26.24
C LEU A 38 41.50 -29.61 -25.08
N ASP A 39 41.80 -30.02 -23.84
CA ASP A 39 41.73 -29.19 -22.63
C ASP A 39 43.05 -28.46 -22.28
N GLU A 40 44.15 -28.72 -22.99
CA GLU A 40 45.48 -28.13 -22.71
C GLU A 40 45.60 -26.61 -22.94
N GLY A 41 44.53 -25.88 -23.29
CA GLY A 41 44.62 -24.50 -23.78
C GLY A 41 43.96 -23.39 -22.96
N LYS A 42 43.04 -23.68 -22.03
CA LYS A 42 42.36 -22.63 -21.25
C LYS A 42 42.46 -22.93 -19.77
N ASP A 43 43.50 -22.39 -19.14
CA ASP A 43 43.54 -22.25 -17.69
C ASP A 43 42.26 -21.55 -17.21
N LEU A 44 41.43 -22.28 -16.47
CA LEU A 44 40.20 -21.73 -15.91
C LEU A 44 40.57 -20.96 -14.64
N LYS A 45 40.69 -19.63 -14.76
CA LYS A 45 41.07 -18.74 -13.67
C LYS A 45 39.85 -18.15 -12.99
N CYS A 46 39.86 -18.10 -11.66
CA CYS A 46 38.88 -17.35 -10.89
C CYS A 46 39.17 -15.86 -11.00
N GLU A 47 38.22 -15.08 -11.52
CA GLU A 47 38.36 -13.62 -11.74
C GLU A 47 38.61 -12.84 -10.44
N TYR A 48 38.17 -13.36 -9.29
CA TYR A 48 38.26 -12.67 -8.01
C TYR A 48 39.55 -12.94 -7.23
N CYS A 49 40.19 -14.08 -7.44
CA CYS A 49 41.39 -14.47 -6.67
C CYS A 49 42.53 -15.03 -7.52
N ASN A 50 42.37 -15.04 -8.84
CA ASN A 50 43.33 -15.50 -9.84
C ASN A 50 43.82 -16.95 -9.68
N LYS A 51 43.15 -17.77 -8.86
CA LYS A 51 43.44 -19.21 -8.76
C LYS A 51 43.07 -19.92 -10.06
N THR A 52 43.96 -20.78 -10.54
CA THR A 52 43.78 -21.64 -11.72
C THR A 52 43.14 -22.98 -11.33
N PHE A 53 42.28 -23.49 -12.20
CA PHE A 53 41.59 -24.77 -12.05
C PHE A 53 41.70 -25.58 -13.34
N GLY A 54 41.87 -26.89 -13.20
CA GLY A 54 41.96 -27.80 -14.35
C GLY A 54 40.61 -28.28 -14.90
N GLN A 55 39.49 -27.94 -14.25
CA GLN A 55 38.15 -28.36 -14.68
C GLN A 55 37.10 -27.27 -14.42
N PRO A 56 36.10 -27.09 -15.30
CA PRO A 56 35.02 -26.13 -15.10
C PRO A 56 34.20 -26.38 -13.82
N LEU A 57 33.98 -27.65 -13.49
CA LEU A 57 33.22 -28.03 -12.29
C LEU A 57 33.92 -27.57 -11.00
N THR A 58 35.25 -27.65 -10.94
CA THR A 58 36.02 -27.25 -9.76
C THR A 58 36.10 -25.74 -9.63
N LEU A 59 36.20 -25.01 -10.75
CA LEU A 59 36.07 -23.55 -10.78
C LEU A 59 34.70 -23.11 -10.28
N ASN A 60 33.60 -23.69 -10.79
CA ASN A 60 32.24 -23.34 -10.36
C ASN A 60 32.02 -23.58 -8.87
N ARG A 61 32.49 -24.73 -8.34
CA ARG A 61 32.44 -24.99 -6.90
C ARG A 61 33.25 -23.97 -6.11
N HIS A 62 34.42 -23.59 -6.62
CA HIS A 62 35.26 -22.56 -6.01
C HIS A 62 34.56 -21.19 -5.98
N LEU A 63 33.90 -20.76 -7.06
CA LEU A 63 33.20 -19.48 -7.12
C LEU A 63 32.16 -19.33 -6.01
N ASN A 64 31.46 -20.41 -5.64
CA ASN A 64 30.47 -20.41 -4.55
C ASN A 64 31.07 -20.22 -3.15
N ILE A 65 32.34 -20.61 -2.95
CA ILE A 65 33.05 -20.50 -1.67
C ILE A 65 34.18 -19.47 -1.70
N CYS A 66 34.36 -18.75 -2.82
CA CYS A 66 35.45 -17.81 -3.01
C CYS A 66 35.26 -16.62 -2.07
N LYS A 67 36.17 -16.48 -1.10
CA LYS A 67 36.15 -15.38 -0.13
C LYS A 67 36.26 -14.00 -0.81
N HIS A 68 37.07 -13.88 -1.86
CA HIS A 68 37.24 -12.63 -2.60
C HIS A 68 35.97 -12.24 -3.34
N LYS A 69 35.26 -13.21 -3.96
CA LYS A 69 33.95 -12.95 -4.57
C LYS A 69 32.97 -12.42 -3.54
N LYS A 70 32.88 -13.09 -2.38
CA LYS A 70 32.00 -12.68 -1.28
C LYS A 70 32.35 -11.28 -0.77
N GLN A 71 33.65 -10.96 -0.67
CA GLN A 71 34.08 -9.64 -0.24
C GLN A 71 33.67 -8.57 -1.25
N VAL A 72 33.89 -8.79 -2.54
CA VAL A 72 33.47 -7.87 -3.61
C VAL A 72 31.96 -7.63 -3.56
N THR A 73 31.15 -8.67 -3.41
CA THR A 73 29.69 -8.50 -3.30
C THR A 73 29.29 -7.71 -2.06
N ILE A 74 29.96 -7.94 -0.91
CA ILE A 74 29.70 -7.17 0.31
C ILE A 74 30.10 -5.70 0.14
N ASP A 75 31.22 -5.42 -0.52
CA ASP A 75 31.69 -4.07 -0.77
C ASP A 75 30.77 -3.31 -1.75
N GLU A 76 30.26 -4.00 -2.77
CA GLU A 76 29.25 -3.48 -3.71
C GLU A 76 27.94 -3.16 -2.98
N GLU A 77 27.42 -4.09 -2.17
CA GLU A 77 26.23 -3.87 -1.35
C GLU A 77 26.43 -2.71 -0.38
N LYS A 78 27.58 -2.65 0.30
CA LYS A 78 27.90 -1.57 1.24
C LYS A 78 27.91 -0.20 0.54
N LYS A 79 28.49 -0.10 -0.64
CA LYS A 79 28.51 1.12 -1.44
C LYS A 79 27.10 1.56 -1.86
N ASP A 80 26.25 0.60 -2.22
CA ASP A 80 24.84 0.88 -2.52
C ASP A 80 24.08 1.40 -1.28
N TYR A 81 24.28 0.78 -0.12
CA TYR A 81 23.72 1.27 1.15
C TYR A 81 24.20 2.68 1.51
N GLU A 82 25.49 2.97 1.36
CA GLU A 82 26.05 4.30 1.60
C GLU A 82 25.42 5.35 0.66
N THR A 83 25.19 5.00 -0.61
CA THR A 83 24.53 5.89 -1.58
C THR A 83 23.08 6.18 -1.16
N ARG A 84 22.33 5.15 -0.78
CA ARG A 84 20.94 5.29 -0.30
C ARG A 84 20.85 6.13 0.98
N LEU A 85 21.82 6.02 1.88
CA LEU A 85 21.88 6.85 3.09
C LEU A 85 22.06 8.33 2.76
N ILE A 86 22.98 8.66 1.86
CA ILE A 86 23.23 10.05 1.44
C ILE A 86 21.96 10.67 0.79
N GLU A 87 21.26 9.91 -0.04
CA GLU A 87 19.99 10.36 -0.63
C GLU A 87 18.93 10.63 0.44
N LYS A 88 18.81 9.76 1.44
CA LYS A 88 17.86 9.95 2.55
C LYS A 88 18.21 11.15 3.44
N GLU A 89 19.49 11.40 3.68
CA GLU A 89 19.94 12.60 4.38
C GLU A 89 19.58 13.87 3.62
N LYS A 90 19.71 13.85 2.29
CA LYS A 90 19.29 14.98 1.44
C LYS A 90 17.77 15.21 1.51
N GLU A 91 16.96 14.15 1.40
CA GLU A 91 15.50 14.25 1.54
C GLU A 91 15.09 14.81 2.92
N LEU A 92 15.76 14.40 3.99
CA LEU A 92 15.50 14.92 5.34
C LEU A 92 15.82 16.41 5.43
N LYS A 93 16.94 16.85 4.87
CA LYS A 93 17.33 18.26 4.85
C LYS A 93 16.32 19.13 4.08
N GLU A 94 15.80 18.63 2.96
CA GLU A 94 14.75 19.32 2.20
C GLU A 94 13.44 19.43 3.01
N LYS A 95 13.05 18.35 3.71
CA LYS A 95 11.88 18.37 4.60
C LYS A 95 12.06 19.35 5.77
N ASP A 96 13.24 19.44 6.36
CA ASP A 96 13.53 20.38 7.44
C ASP A 96 13.41 21.84 6.97
N GLN A 97 13.83 22.13 5.74
CA GLN A 97 13.64 23.46 5.14
C GLN A 97 12.16 23.80 4.96
N ILE A 98 11.35 22.86 4.47
CA ILE A 98 9.90 23.03 4.31
C ILE A 98 9.23 23.25 5.67
N ILE A 99 9.60 22.46 6.69
CA ILE A 99 9.09 22.61 8.05
C ILE A 99 9.44 23.99 8.60
N GLN A 100 10.65 24.49 8.33
CA GLN A 100 11.06 25.83 8.76
C GLN A 100 10.24 26.93 8.08
N GLN A 101 10.01 26.82 6.77
CA GLN A 101 9.16 27.76 6.02
C GLN A 101 7.75 27.83 6.60
N TYR A 102 7.12 26.68 6.88
CA TYR A 102 5.79 26.66 7.50
C TYR A 102 5.77 27.24 8.91
N LYS A 103 6.82 27.02 9.70
CA LYS A 103 6.94 27.64 11.04
C LYS A 103 6.96 29.17 10.93
N ASP A 104 7.71 29.70 9.98
CA ASP A 104 7.82 31.14 9.76
C ASP A 104 6.49 31.73 9.26
N GLU A 105 5.79 31.04 8.35
CA GLU A 105 4.46 31.41 7.89
C GLU A 105 3.43 31.43 9.03
N ILE A 106 3.40 30.38 9.86
CA ILE A 106 2.52 30.32 11.03
C ILE A 106 2.81 31.47 12.00
N ALA A 107 4.09 31.83 12.20
CA ALA A 107 4.47 32.95 13.05
C ALA A 107 3.97 34.30 12.49
N SER A 108 4.11 34.50 11.17
CA SER A 108 3.60 35.70 10.47
C SER A 108 2.08 35.82 10.60
N LEU A 109 1.34 34.73 10.32
CA LEU A 109 -0.12 34.70 10.44
C LEU A 109 -0.60 34.96 11.88
N LYS A 110 0.10 34.42 12.88
CA LYS A 110 -0.20 34.71 14.29
C LYS A 110 -0.04 36.20 14.62
N SER A 111 0.99 36.85 14.10
CA SER A 111 1.21 38.29 14.27
C SER A 111 0.10 39.12 13.63
N GLN A 112 -0.31 38.75 12.40
CA GLN A 112 -1.42 39.41 11.71
C GLN A 112 -2.75 39.25 12.47
N LEU A 113 -3.02 38.05 12.98
CA LEU A 113 -4.21 37.76 13.78
C LEU A 113 -4.24 38.62 15.05
N GLU A 114 -3.11 38.78 15.72
CA GLU A 114 -3.02 39.59 16.94
C GLU A 114 -3.24 41.08 16.66
N ASN A 115 -2.68 41.59 15.56
CA ASN A 115 -2.95 42.96 15.11
C ASN A 115 -4.44 43.18 14.77
N SER A 116 -5.07 42.23 14.07
CA SER A 116 -6.50 42.29 13.75
C SER A 116 -7.37 42.31 15.01
N LYS A 117 -7.06 41.47 16.01
CA LYS A 117 -7.73 41.47 17.31
C LYS A 117 -7.60 42.82 18.02
N TYR A 118 -6.40 43.39 18.03
CA TYR A 118 -6.16 44.70 18.63
C TYR A 118 -6.97 45.81 17.96
N LEU A 119 -7.01 45.83 16.62
CA LEU A 119 -7.81 46.80 15.87
C LEU A 119 -9.31 46.67 16.16
N HIS A 120 -9.82 45.43 16.18
CA HIS A 120 -11.22 45.18 16.49
C HIS A 120 -11.57 45.60 17.93
N GLN A 121 -10.68 45.33 18.88
CA GLN A 121 -10.84 45.78 20.27
C GLN A 121 -10.94 47.31 20.36
N LYS A 122 -10.08 48.03 19.64
CA LYS A 122 -10.10 49.50 19.58
C LYS A 122 -11.39 50.04 18.95
N GLU A 123 -11.91 49.38 17.92
CA GLU A 123 -13.19 49.73 17.29
C GLU A 123 -14.35 49.57 18.27
N ILE A 124 -14.40 48.47 19.03
CA ILE A 124 -15.39 48.24 20.09
C ILE A 124 -15.35 49.36 21.14
N GLU A 125 -14.15 49.80 21.54
CA GLU A 125 -13.99 50.89 22.52
C GLU A 125 -14.52 52.24 21.99
N LEU A 126 -14.29 52.56 20.71
CA LEU A 126 -14.84 53.76 20.06
C LEU A 126 -16.38 53.72 20.01
N LEU A 127 -16.96 52.57 19.67
CA LEU A 127 -18.43 52.40 19.64
C LEU A 127 -19.05 52.62 21.02
N LYS A 128 -18.39 52.15 22.09
CA LYS A 128 -18.84 52.38 23.47
C LYS A 128 -18.85 53.85 23.84
N GLN A 129 -17.84 54.62 23.43
CA GLN A 129 -17.77 56.07 23.69
C GLN A 129 -18.97 56.80 23.07
N HIS A 130 -19.33 56.50 21.83
CA HIS A 130 -20.46 57.15 21.15
C HIS A 130 -21.84 56.78 21.72
N SER A 131 -21.99 55.60 22.34
CA SER A 131 -23.26 55.15 22.92
C SER A 131 -23.61 55.78 24.28
N SER A 132 -22.68 56.51 24.90
CA SER A 132 -22.84 57.06 26.27
C SER A 132 -23.51 58.43 26.35
N HIS A 133 -23.97 58.99 25.22
CA HIS A 133 -24.82 60.18 25.26
C HIS A 133 -26.20 59.82 25.84
N PRO A 134 -26.67 60.53 26.89
CA PRO A 134 -27.95 60.25 27.50
C PRO A 134 -29.04 60.43 26.44
N VAL A 135 -29.69 59.33 26.08
CA VAL A 135 -30.91 59.37 25.30
C VAL A 135 -31.89 60.18 26.12
N THR A 136 -32.12 61.42 25.70
CA THR A 136 -33.17 62.26 26.29
C THR A 136 -34.49 61.54 26.02
N ASN A 137 -35.06 61.00 27.09
CA ASN A 137 -36.29 60.24 27.06
C ASN A 137 -37.45 61.19 26.74
N ASN A 138 -37.63 61.49 25.45
CA ASN A 138 -38.80 62.19 24.97
C ASN A 138 -39.91 61.15 24.85
N ASN A 139 -40.65 60.97 25.96
CA ASN A 139 -41.90 60.23 26.02
C ASN A 139 -42.94 60.90 25.10
N GLN A 140 -42.82 60.72 23.79
CA GLN A 140 -43.96 60.76 22.90
C GLN A 140 -44.27 59.32 22.51
N VAL A 141 -45.34 58.83 23.12
CA VAL A 141 -46.07 57.62 22.78
C VAL A 141 -46.51 57.73 21.32
N ASN A 142 -45.63 57.37 20.39
CA ASN A 142 -46.01 57.01 19.04
C ASN A 142 -46.10 55.48 19.01
N GLN A 143 -47.31 54.99 18.73
CA GLN A 143 -47.59 53.60 18.42
C GLN A 143 -46.60 53.12 17.34
N VAL A 144 -45.55 52.43 17.76
CA VAL A 144 -44.67 51.72 16.84
C VAL A 144 -45.43 50.49 16.41
N ASN A 145 -46.02 50.57 15.21
CA ASN A 145 -46.36 49.39 14.44
C ASN A 145 -45.15 48.48 14.46
N THR A 146 -45.27 47.32 15.11
CA THR A 146 -44.35 46.20 14.95
C THR A 146 -44.43 45.77 13.51
N VAL A 147 -43.65 46.43 12.65
CA VAL A 147 -43.30 45.88 11.35
C VAL A 147 -42.48 44.66 11.70
N ASN A 148 -43.16 43.53 11.66
CA ASN A 148 -42.57 42.21 11.70
C ASN A 148 -41.66 42.14 10.47
N ILE A 149 -40.41 42.60 10.60
CA ILE A 149 -39.41 42.49 9.54
C ILE A 149 -39.04 41.01 9.53
N ASN A 150 -39.90 40.24 8.87
CA ASN A 150 -39.69 38.86 8.51
C ASN A 150 -38.65 38.90 7.38
N ILE A 151 -37.39 39.18 7.73
CA ILE A 151 -36.27 39.05 6.80
C ILE A 151 -36.23 37.56 6.48
N LYS A 152 -36.80 37.17 5.34
CA LYS A 152 -36.58 35.86 4.77
C LYS A 152 -35.07 35.74 4.56
N LEU A 153 -34.42 35.00 5.45
CA LEU A 153 -32.97 34.77 5.44
C LEU A 153 -32.46 34.23 4.10
N GLN A 154 -33.36 33.75 3.23
CA GLN A 154 -33.10 33.20 1.90
C GLN A 154 -32.84 34.26 0.81
N GLU A 155 -33.08 35.55 1.06
CA GLU A 155 -32.99 36.60 0.03
C GLU A 155 -31.78 37.54 0.20
N LEU A 156 -30.87 37.29 1.15
CA LEU A 156 -29.64 38.06 1.30
C LEU A 156 -28.59 37.58 0.28
N PRO A 157 -28.25 38.38 -0.75
CA PRO A 157 -27.29 37.97 -1.80
C PRO A 157 -25.92 37.65 -1.23
N ILE A 158 -25.57 38.26 -0.08
CA ILE A 158 -24.30 38.07 0.61
C ILE A 158 -24.17 36.65 1.17
N ILE A 159 -25.26 36.06 1.67
CA ILE A 159 -25.24 34.70 2.23
C ILE A 159 -25.20 33.67 1.10
N ASN A 160 -25.93 33.90 0.01
CA ASN A 160 -25.90 32.99 -1.15
C ASN A 160 -24.54 33.04 -1.85
N ASN A 161 -23.95 34.22 -2.05
CA ASN A 161 -22.61 34.34 -2.65
C ASN A 161 -21.53 33.73 -1.74
N PHE A 162 -21.65 33.86 -0.42
CA PHE A 162 -20.74 33.22 0.53
C PHE A 162 -20.86 31.69 0.49
N MET A 163 -22.08 31.15 0.42
CA MET A 163 -22.31 29.70 0.32
C MET A 163 -21.86 29.14 -1.03
N ASP A 164 -22.07 29.87 -2.12
CA ASP A 164 -21.62 29.48 -3.46
C ASP A 164 -20.09 29.53 -3.59
N ASP A 165 -19.41 30.52 -2.99
CA ASP A 165 -17.94 30.55 -2.89
C ASP A 165 -17.40 29.40 -2.04
N LEU A 166 -18.06 29.06 -0.93
CA LEU A 166 -17.67 27.92 -0.09
C LEU A 166 -17.83 26.58 -0.83
N ILE A 167 -18.88 26.46 -1.66
CA ILE A 167 -19.15 25.27 -2.47
C ILE A 167 -18.19 25.18 -3.66
N GLN A 168 -17.86 26.29 -4.31
CA GLN A 168 -17.00 26.29 -5.51
C GLN A 168 -15.50 26.25 -5.19
N ASN A 169 -15.04 26.93 -4.13
CA ASN A 169 -13.61 27.13 -3.89
C ASN A 169 -13.05 26.29 -2.74
N ASP A 170 -13.84 26.04 -1.68
CA ASP A 170 -13.34 25.37 -0.46
C ASP A 170 -13.83 23.92 -0.29
N LEU A 171 -14.93 23.52 -0.93
CA LEU A 171 -15.42 22.14 -0.86
C LEU A 171 -14.52 21.12 -1.59
N PRO A 172 -13.95 21.41 -2.78
CA PRO A 172 -13.05 20.47 -3.47
C PRO A 172 -11.72 20.22 -2.75
N SER A 173 -11.28 21.17 -1.90
CA SER A 173 -10.10 21.04 -1.06
C SER A 173 -10.40 20.35 0.28
N LEU A 174 -11.62 20.53 0.83
CA LEU A 174 -12.11 19.74 1.97
C LEU A 174 -12.39 18.27 1.60
N GLU A 175 -12.92 18.00 0.40
CA GLU A 175 -13.12 16.63 -0.11
C GLU A 175 -11.80 15.90 -0.37
N LYS A 176 -10.70 16.61 -0.67
CA LYS A 176 -9.38 15.98 -0.80
C LYS A 176 -8.68 15.71 0.53
N SER A 177 -8.96 16.50 1.58
CA SER A 177 -8.27 16.36 2.88
C SER A 177 -8.95 15.36 3.84
N LEU A 178 -10.24 15.05 3.62
CA LEU A 178 -10.98 14.09 4.45
C LEU A 178 -11.10 12.68 3.85
N TRP A 179 -10.67 12.48 2.60
CA TRP A 179 -10.82 11.20 1.90
C TRP A 179 -9.43 10.61 1.62
N SER A 180 -8.84 9.99 2.64
CA SER A 180 -7.65 9.17 2.46
C SER A 180 -7.95 8.00 1.50
N ASN A 181 -7.04 7.77 0.56
CA ASN A 181 -7.06 6.86 -0.61
C ASN A 181 -7.42 5.36 -0.38
N SER A 182 -7.98 4.95 0.75
CA SER A 182 -8.40 3.57 1.04
C SER A 182 -9.92 3.35 0.96
N GLN A 183 -10.74 4.39 1.17
CA GLN A 183 -12.19 4.23 1.26
C GLN A 183 -12.89 4.16 -0.11
N THR A 184 -12.39 4.91 -1.10
CA THR A 184 -12.97 4.95 -2.46
C THR A 184 -12.75 3.64 -3.21
N SER A 185 -11.60 2.99 -3.02
CA SER A 185 -11.28 1.69 -3.62
C SER A 185 -12.15 0.58 -3.05
N PHE A 186 -12.45 0.60 -1.75
CA PHE A 186 -13.31 -0.39 -1.11
C PHE A 186 -14.77 -0.34 -1.62
N ILE A 187 -15.30 0.86 -1.87
CA ILE A 187 -16.68 1.04 -2.37
C ILE A 187 -16.81 0.54 -3.82
N ASN A 188 -15.75 0.69 -4.63
CA ASN A 188 -15.75 0.23 -6.02
C ASN A 188 -15.58 -1.29 -6.13
N VAL A 189 -14.69 -1.90 -5.34
CA VAL A 189 -14.47 -3.36 -5.32
C VAL A 189 -15.70 -4.15 -4.86
N MET A 190 -16.54 -3.57 -4.00
CA MET A 190 -17.76 -4.23 -3.49
C MET A 190 -18.97 -4.13 -4.42
N GLY A 191 -18.81 -3.57 -5.63
CA GLY A 191 -19.87 -3.30 -6.59
C GLY A 191 -20.80 -2.21 -6.08
N GLY A 192 -20.75 -1.03 -6.69
CA GLY A 192 -21.36 0.25 -6.26
C GLY A 192 -22.88 0.30 -5.98
N LYS A 193 -23.55 -0.83 -5.77
CA LYS A 193 -24.94 -0.97 -5.32
C LYS A 193 -25.09 -1.34 -3.84
N LEU A 194 -24.06 -1.84 -3.14
CA LEU A 194 -24.29 -2.47 -1.84
C LEU A 194 -24.18 -1.57 -0.62
N VAL A 195 -23.28 -0.57 -0.59
CA VAL A 195 -23.16 0.33 0.57
C VAL A 195 -22.77 1.71 0.09
N ARG A 196 -23.73 2.64 0.08
CA ARG A 196 -23.48 4.01 -0.37
C ARG A 196 -22.91 4.91 0.74
N TYR A 197 -23.09 4.52 2.00
CA TYR A 197 -22.57 5.24 3.18
C TYR A 197 -22.42 4.29 4.38
N MET A 198 -21.27 4.35 5.06
CA MET A 198 -20.98 3.68 6.34
C MET A 198 -20.68 4.74 7.39
N TYR A 199 -21.35 4.70 8.54
CA TYR A 199 -21.10 5.60 9.66
C TYR A 199 -20.83 4.77 10.92
N PHE A 200 -19.66 4.99 11.53
CA PHE A 200 -19.32 4.38 12.80
C PHE A 200 -19.94 5.20 13.92
N THR A 201 -21.01 4.69 14.53
CA THR A 201 -21.61 5.33 15.71
C THR A 201 -21.04 4.67 16.97
N ASP A 202 -20.19 5.42 17.66
CA ASP A 202 -19.57 5.07 18.96
C ASP A 202 -18.56 3.91 18.91
N LYS A 203 -17.27 4.27 18.91
CA LYS A 203 -16.10 3.38 18.87
C LYS A 203 -16.04 2.39 20.04
N SER A 204 -16.70 2.68 21.16
CA SER A 204 -16.61 1.87 22.39
C SER A 204 -17.47 0.60 22.38
N ARG A 205 -18.45 0.49 21.47
CA ARG A 205 -19.49 -0.58 21.53
C ARG A 205 -19.46 -1.57 20.37
N GLY A 206 -18.51 -1.44 19.44
CA GLY A 206 -18.35 -2.39 18.34
C GLY A 206 -19.56 -2.51 17.40
N ASN A 207 -20.42 -1.49 17.34
CA ASN A 207 -21.60 -1.46 16.48
C ASN A 207 -21.37 -0.54 15.27
N VAL A 208 -21.81 -0.98 14.10
CA VAL A 208 -21.72 -0.26 12.83
C VAL A 208 -23.13 0.03 12.33
N ILE A 209 -23.34 1.26 11.85
CA ILE A 209 -24.55 1.63 11.12
C ILE A 209 -24.18 1.80 9.65
N TYR A 210 -24.83 1.05 8.77
CA TYR A 210 -24.59 1.12 7.34
C TYR A 210 -25.90 1.19 6.56
N LYS A 211 -25.86 1.87 5.41
CA LYS A 211 -27.02 2.00 4.52
C LYS A 211 -26.94 0.94 3.43
N LYS A 212 -27.87 -0.02 3.43
CA LYS A 212 -27.98 -1.07 2.41
C LYS A 212 -29.17 -0.78 1.49
N LEU A 213 -29.02 -1.01 0.19
CA LEU A 213 -30.15 -0.98 -0.75
C LEU A 213 -30.83 -2.35 -0.77
N ILE A 214 -32.10 -2.40 -0.40
CA ILE A 214 -32.97 -3.58 -0.52
C ILE A 214 -34.13 -3.14 -1.41
N ASP A 215 -34.30 -3.79 -2.57
CA ASP A 215 -35.32 -3.45 -3.57
C ASP A 215 -35.32 -1.97 -4.00
N LYS A 216 -34.12 -1.40 -4.22
CA LYS A 216 -33.90 0.03 -4.55
C LYS A 216 -34.29 1.02 -3.44
N THR A 217 -34.75 0.54 -2.27
CA THR A 217 -35.00 1.38 -1.10
C THR A 217 -33.81 1.35 -0.15
N PRO A 218 -33.30 2.50 0.32
CA PRO A 218 -32.16 2.51 1.19
C PRO A 218 -32.60 2.31 2.64
N GLN A 219 -32.15 1.23 3.27
CA GLN A 219 -32.45 0.87 4.66
C GLN A 219 -31.23 1.05 5.56
N ILE A 220 -31.46 1.54 6.78
CA ILE A 220 -30.42 1.71 7.81
C ILE A 220 -30.32 0.41 8.60
N MET A 221 -29.18 -0.27 8.48
CA MET A 221 -28.89 -1.49 9.20
C MET A 221 -27.97 -1.20 10.37
N LYS A 222 -28.20 -1.88 11.50
CA LYS A 222 -27.27 -1.90 12.64
C LYS A 222 -26.73 -3.32 12.78
N ALA A 223 -25.42 -3.47 12.85
CA ALA A 223 -24.77 -4.76 13.09
C ALA A 223 -23.55 -4.56 13.98
N THR A 224 -23.12 -5.60 14.69
CA THR A 224 -21.78 -5.61 15.27
C THR A 224 -20.73 -5.61 14.16
N ILE A 225 -19.53 -5.07 14.42
CA ILE A 225 -18.40 -5.11 13.47
C ILE A 225 -18.16 -6.56 12.99
N ASN A 226 -18.21 -7.53 13.91
CA ASN A 226 -18.04 -8.95 13.59
C ASN A 226 -19.11 -9.45 12.62
N ASN A 227 -20.39 -9.19 12.90
CA ASN A 227 -21.47 -9.64 12.03
C ASN A 227 -21.40 -8.95 10.67
N PHE A 228 -21.01 -7.67 10.63
CA PHE A 228 -20.83 -6.95 9.37
C PHE A 228 -19.69 -7.55 8.53
N ILE A 229 -18.51 -7.77 9.13
CA ILE A 229 -17.35 -8.37 8.45
C ILE A 229 -17.70 -9.78 7.98
N MET A 230 -18.30 -10.62 8.83
CA MET A 230 -18.67 -11.99 8.47
C MET A 230 -19.74 -12.05 7.37
N THR A 231 -20.75 -11.18 7.43
CA THR A 231 -21.78 -11.09 6.37
C THR A 231 -21.15 -10.63 5.05
N THR A 232 -20.16 -9.75 5.12
CA THR A 232 -19.44 -9.22 3.96
C THR A 232 -18.50 -10.28 3.36
N MET A 233 -17.72 -10.96 4.20
CA MET A 233 -16.78 -12.03 3.84
C MET A 233 -17.51 -13.24 3.23
N ASN A 234 -18.72 -13.54 3.71
CA ASN A 234 -19.56 -14.63 3.20
C ASN A 234 -20.49 -14.21 2.05
N SER A 235 -20.33 -13.01 1.49
CA SER A 235 -21.12 -12.57 0.34
C SER A 235 -20.81 -13.49 -0.86
N PRO A 236 -21.82 -14.12 -1.51
CA PRO A 236 -21.60 -15.00 -2.66
C PRO A 236 -20.74 -14.35 -3.74
N LYS A 237 -20.93 -13.05 -4.01
CA LYS A 237 -20.13 -12.31 -4.99
C LYS A 237 -18.65 -12.19 -4.63
N LEU A 238 -18.34 -12.01 -3.34
CA LEU A 238 -16.94 -11.94 -2.89
C LEU A 238 -16.31 -13.33 -2.96
N LEU A 239 -17.06 -14.37 -2.59
CA LEU A 239 -16.64 -15.76 -2.78
C LEU A 239 -16.42 -16.09 -4.27
N ASP A 240 -17.31 -15.64 -5.16
CA ASP A 240 -17.19 -15.84 -6.60
C ASP A 240 -15.91 -15.15 -7.13
N HIS A 241 -15.63 -13.92 -6.71
CA HIS A 241 -14.36 -13.24 -7.05
C HIS A 241 -13.12 -13.98 -6.51
N ILE A 242 -13.16 -14.49 -5.27
CA ILE A 242 -12.06 -15.27 -4.68
C ILE A 242 -11.89 -16.63 -5.34
N ASN A 243 -12.97 -17.27 -5.78
CA ASN A 243 -12.92 -18.57 -6.45
C ASN A 243 -12.46 -18.42 -7.89
N ASN A 244 -12.90 -17.39 -8.61
CA ASN A 244 -12.38 -17.04 -9.93
C ASN A 244 -10.87 -16.77 -9.88
N PHE A 245 -10.36 -16.17 -8.79
CA PHE A 245 -8.91 -16.01 -8.56
C PHE A 245 -8.13 -17.33 -8.46
N LYS A 246 -8.75 -18.42 -7.97
CA LYS A 246 -8.10 -19.74 -7.91
C LYS A 246 -8.03 -20.40 -9.28
N GLU A 247 -8.98 -20.12 -10.17
CA GLU A 247 -9.11 -20.76 -11.48
C GLU A 247 -8.24 -20.10 -12.56
N THR A 248 -7.93 -18.79 -12.45
CA THR A 248 -7.12 -18.06 -13.45
C THR A 248 -5.60 -18.24 -13.32
N LYS A 249 -5.12 -19.31 -12.68
CA LYS A 249 -3.67 -19.56 -12.49
C LYS A 249 -2.97 -20.24 -13.67
N THR A 250 -3.60 -20.32 -14.84
CA THR A 250 -3.01 -20.91 -16.04
C THR A 250 -3.02 -19.91 -17.19
N GLU A 251 -1.81 -19.42 -17.51
CA GLU A 251 -1.32 -18.87 -18.78
C GLU A 251 -2.10 -17.69 -19.40
N ASP A 252 -1.40 -16.55 -19.46
CA ASP A 252 -1.65 -15.35 -20.27
C ASP A 252 -2.98 -14.61 -20.05
N THR A 253 -2.99 -13.66 -19.10
CA THR A 253 -4.04 -12.62 -19.03
C THR A 253 -3.41 -11.22 -19.03
N ASP A 254 -3.96 -10.35 -19.88
CA ASP A 254 -3.55 -8.97 -20.12
C ASP A 254 -3.58 -8.07 -18.85
N ASP A 255 -2.73 -7.03 -18.87
CA ASP A 255 -2.33 -6.19 -17.73
C ASP A 255 -3.46 -5.46 -16.95
N GLU A 256 -4.66 -5.30 -17.52
CA GLU A 256 -5.76 -4.58 -16.87
C GLU A 256 -6.37 -5.37 -15.69
N ASP A 257 -6.41 -6.71 -15.77
CA ASP A 257 -7.02 -7.55 -14.74
C ASP A 257 -6.08 -7.72 -13.52
N TYR A 258 -4.77 -7.48 -13.69
CA TYR A 258 -3.80 -7.47 -12.58
C TYR A 258 -4.01 -6.26 -11.64
N GLY A 259 -4.47 -5.13 -12.18
CA GLY A 259 -4.74 -3.91 -11.42
C GLY A 259 -5.88 -4.07 -10.41
N GLU A 260 -7.03 -4.61 -10.83
CA GLU A 260 -8.17 -4.83 -9.93
C GLU A 260 -7.87 -5.88 -8.85
N ARG A 261 -7.05 -6.89 -9.19
CA ARG A 261 -6.59 -7.95 -8.26
C ARG A 261 -5.70 -7.40 -7.15
N TYR A 262 -4.74 -6.52 -7.47
CA TYR A 262 -3.87 -5.89 -6.47
C TYR A 262 -4.66 -4.97 -5.52
N VAL A 263 -5.63 -4.23 -6.07
CA VAL A 263 -6.48 -3.30 -5.29
C VAL A 263 -7.29 -4.05 -4.23
N THR A 264 -7.84 -5.22 -4.54
CA THR A 264 -8.67 -6.00 -3.60
C THR A 264 -7.86 -6.52 -2.40
N LEU A 265 -6.67 -7.08 -2.64
CA LEU A 265 -5.79 -7.56 -1.57
C LEU A 265 -5.26 -6.39 -0.71
N THR A 266 -4.89 -5.28 -1.34
CA THR A 266 -4.42 -4.09 -0.64
C THR A 266 -5.53 -3.46 0.21
N CYS A 267 -6.79 -3.50 -0.25
CA CYS A 267 -7.95 -3.05 0.53
C CYS A 267 -8.20 -3.95 1.76
N ILE A 268 -8.16 -5.27 1.61
CA ILE A 268 -8.29 -6.22 2.73
C ILE A 268 -7.16 -5.99 3.74
N GLN A 269 -5.92 -5.84 3.26
CA GLN A 269 -4.75 -5.58 4.10
C GLN A 269 -4.83 -4.24 4.83
N THR A 270 -5.30 -3.18 4.15
CA THR A 270 -5.47 -1.85 4.76
C THR A 270 -6.56 -1.88 5.83
N ILE A 271 -7.68 -2.56 5.57
CA ILE A 271 -8.77 -2.72 6.55
C ILE A 271 -8.28 -3.45 7.79
N ILE A 272 -7.57 -4.57 7.62
CA ILE A 272 -6.97 -5.31 8.73
C ILE A 272 -6.00 -4.40 9.49
N THR A 273 -5.07 -3.73 8.81
CA THR A 273 -4.05 -2.88 9.46
C THR A 273 -4.67 -1.68 10.20
N THR A 274 -5.67 -1.01 9.64
CA THR A 274 -6.37 0.12 10.29
C THR A 274 -7.19 -0.34 11.49
N ILE A 275 -7.88 -1.48 11.39
CA ILE A 275 -8.64 -2.05 12.51
C ILE A 275 -7.70 -2.39 13.68
N VAL A 276 -6.48 -2.83 13.38
CA VAL A 276 -5.47 -3.28 14.34
C VAL A 276 -4.71 -2.14 14.99
N LYS A 277 -4.36 -1.10 14.23
CA LYS A 277 -3.68 0.08 14.79
C LYS A 277 -4.58 0.92 15.69
N ASP A 278 -5.87 0.99 15.40
CA ASP A 278 -6.78 1.92 16.10
C ASP A 278 -7.60 1.28 17.23
N ASN A 279 -7.69 -0.05 17.29
CA ASN A 279 -8.43 -0.74 18.34
C ASN A 279 -7.55 -1.79 19.02
N LYS A 280 -7.50 -1.74 20.36
CA LYS A 280 -6.97 -2.82 21.22
C LYS A 280 -7.84 -4.09 21.12
N LEU A 281 -7.97 -4.64 19.91
CA LEU A 281 -8.77 -5.83 19.66
C LEU A 281 -8.01 -7.05 20.18
N ASN A 282 -8.70 -7.85 20.98
CA ASN A 282 -8.20 -9.07 21.57
C ASN A 282 -7.75 -10.07 20.48
N ARG A 283 -6.64 -10.77 20.69
CA ARG A 283 -6.11 -11.86 19.82
C ARG A 283 -7.19 -12.83 19.34
N ASN A 284 -8.22 -13.09 20.15
CA ASN A 284 -9.38 -13.92 19.81
C ASN A 284 -10.15 -13.47 18.55
N PHE A 285 -9.93 -12.24 18.08
CA PHE A 285 -10.51 -11.71 16.84
C PHE A 285 -9.74 -12.13 15.58
N PHE A 286 -8.44 -12.39 15.69
CA PHE A 286 -7.58 -12.66 14.54
C PHE A 286 -7.56 -14.12 14.10
N ASP A 287 -7.66 -15.05 15.05
CA ASP A 287 -7.57 -16.48 14.74
C ASP A 287 -8.59 -16.95 13.70
N PRO A 288 -9.86 -16.50 13.73
CA PRO A 288 -10.82 -16.85 12.69
C PRO A 288 -10.47 -16.29 11.29
N ILE A 289 -9.92 -15.07 11.23
CA ILE A 289 -9.56 -14.41 9.96
C ILE A 289 -8.29 -15.04 9.38
N LYS A 290 -7.26 -15.24 10.21
CA LYS A 290 -6.02 -15.91 9.84
C LYS A 290 -6.29 -17.32 9.35
N LYS A 291 -7.14 -18.07 10.07
CA LYS A 291 -7.59 -19.40 9.66
C LYS A 291 -8.32 -19.35 8.31
N TYR A 292 -9.28 -18.44 8.13
CA TYR A 292 -10.00 -18.29 6.86
C TYR A 292 -9.09 -17.97 5.67
N LEU A 293 -8.13 -17.05 5.83
CA LEU A 293 -7.15 -16.70 4.80
C LEU A 293 -6.21 -17.86 4.47
N ASN A 294 -5.83 -18.64 5.47
CA ASN A 294 -4.95 -19.80 5.32
C ASN A 294 -5.68 -20.97 4.66
N ASP A 295 -6.90 -21.29 5.12
CA ASP A 295 -7.76 -22.34 4.56
C ASP A 295 -8.09 -22.08 3.08
N ASN A 296 -8.04 -20.82 2.64
CA ASN A 296 -8.26 -20.42 1.25
C ASN A 296 -6.99 -20.18 0.43
N GLY A 297 -5.79 -20.38 1.00
CA GLY A 297 -4.52 -20.22 0.29
C GLY A 297 -4.17 -18.78 -0.11
N ILE A 298 -4.73 -17.79 0.59
CA ILE A 298 -4.55 -16.35 0.31
C ILE A 298 -3.26 -15.82 0.97
N LEU A 299 -2.77 -16.51 2.01
CA LEU A 299 -1.55 -16.17 2.73
C LEU A 299 -0.28 -16.61 1.97
N HIS A 300 0.31 -15.70 1.20
CA HIS A 300 1.67 -15.86 0.66
C HIS A 300 2.75 -15.62 1.73
N LYS A 301 3.93 -16.25 1.60
CA LYS A 301 5.06 -16.18 2.55
C LYS A 301 5.46 -14.75 2.95
N GLU A 302 5.34 -13.79 2.04
CA GLU A 302 5.69 -12.38 2.30
C GLU A 302 4.65 -11.67 3.20
N ASN A 303 3.39 -12.12 3.18
CA ASN A 303 2.32 -11.62 4.06
C ASN A 303 2.30 -12.29 5.43
N VAL A 304 3.01 -13.42 5.59
CA VAL A 304 3.17 -14.10 6.88
C VAL A 304 4.05 -13.29 7.83
N LEU A 305 5.09 -12.61 7.30
CA LEU A 305 6.00 -11.75 8.08
C LEU A 305 5.27 -10.55 8.70
N LEU A 306 4.34 -9.94 7.96
CA LEU A 306 3.55 -8.80 8.44
C LEU A 306 2.51 -9.17 9.52
N LEU A 307 2.03 -10.41 9.53
CA LEU A 307 1.15 -10.90 10.60
C LEU A 307 1.92 -11.32 11.84
N SER A 308 3.16 -11.79 11.71
CA SER A 308 4.05 -11.99 12.86
C SER A 308 4.43 -10.67 13.53
N ASP A 309 4.62 -9.59 12.77
CA ASP A 309 4.89 -8.25 13.34
C ASP A 309 3.73 -7.73 14.20
N ILE A 310 2.49 -8.17 13.91
CA ILE A 310 1.29 -7.85 14.69
C ILE A 310 1.21 -8.70 15.98
N GLU A 311 1.74 -9.92 15.97
CA GLU A 311 1.80 -10.81 17.14
C GLU A 311 2.82 -10.35 18.21
N GLU A 312 3.77 -9.48 17.82
CA GLU A 312 4.80 -8.89 18.69
C GLU A 312 4.39 -7.55 19.32
N MET A 313 3.22 -6.98 18.99
CA MET A 313 2.75 -5.68 19.52
C MET A 313 1.97 -5.74 20.85
N ASP A 314 2.14 -6.80 21.66
CA ASP A 314 1.63 -6.90 23.04
C ASP A 314 2.60 -6.32 24.08
#